data_AF-A0A3R5ZPY4-F1
#
_entry.id   AF-A0A3R5ZPY4-F1
#
_cell.length_a   1.000
_cell.length_b   1.000
_cell.length_c   1.000
_cell.angle_alpha   90.00
_cell.angle_beta   90.00
_cell.angle_gamma   90.00
#
_symmetry.space_group_name_H-M   'P 1'
#
loop_
_entity.id
_entity.type
_entity.pdbx_description
1 polymer ?
#
loop_
_entity_poly.entity_id
_entity_poly.type
_entity_poly.pdbx_seq_one_letter_code
_entity_poly.pdbx_strand_id
1 'polypeptide(L)' 'MVEFGEQLRRAREGKGMTQQSLAEQLYVTRQSVSRWECGVSHS' A
#
# COMPACT_ATOMS: atom_id res chain seq x y z
N MET A 1 14.52 11.49 1.46
CA MET A 1 14.42 10.17 0.79
C MET A 1 12.96 9.78 0.85
N VAL A 2 12.31 9.44 -0.26
CA VAL A 2 10.88 9.10 -0.27
C VAL A 2 10.72 7.69 0.31
N GLU A 3 9.96 7.54 1.39
CA GLU A 3 9.75 6.24 2.03
C GLU A 3 8.97 5.28 1.11
N PHE A 4 9.23 3.98 1.23
CA PHE A 4 8.59 2.95 0.41
C PHE A 4 7.05 3.06 0.42
N GLY A 5 6.46 3.31 1.59
CA GLY A 5 5.01 3.45 1.75
C GLY A 5 4.43 4.59 0.93
N GLU A 6 5.14 5.71 0.83
CA GLU A 6 4.72 6.85 0.02
C GLU A 6 4.81 6.55 -1.48
N GLN A 7 5.87 5.85 -1.92
CA GLN A 7 6.01 5.43 -3.32
C GLN A 7 4.91 4.44 -3.72
N LEU A 8 4.62 3.47 -2.84
CA LEU A 8 3.56 2.49 -3.05
C LEU A 8 2.20 3.18 -3.18
N ARG A 9 1.90 4.12 -2.28
CA ARG A 9 0.66 4.90 -2.30
C ARG A 9 0.50 5.69 -3.60
N ARG A 10 1.55 6.40 -4.03
CA ARG A 10 1.55 7.18 -5.28
C ARG A 10 1.33 6.27 -6.50
N ALA A 11 2.00 5.11 -6.55
CA ALA A 11 1.84 4.16 -7.64
C ALA A 11 0.42 3.56 -7.68
N ARG A 12 -0.17 3.27 -6.52
CA ARG A 12 -1.56 2.78 -6.40
C ARG A 12 -2.56 3.84 -6.88
N GLU A 13 -2.44 5.06 -6.38
CA GLU A 13 -3.32 6.18 -6.73
C GLU A 13 -3.18 6.57 -8.21
N GLY A 14 -1.96 6.55 -8.76
CA GLY A 14 -1.71 6.77 -10.19
C GLY A 14 -2.34 5.73 -11.11
N LYS A 15 -2.68 4.55 -10.58
CA LYS A 15 -3.44 3.50 -11.28
C LYS A 15 -4.95 3.55 -10.99
N GLY A 16 -5.44 4.54 -10.24
CA GLY A 16 -6.84 4.65 -9.83
C GLY A 16 -7.31 3.54 -8.89
N MET A 17 -6.37 2.88 -8.18
CA MET A 17 -6.68 1.72 -7.36
C MET A 17 -6.97 2.12 -5.90
N THR A 18 -7.91 1.42 -5.27
CA THR A 18 -8.08 1.46 -3.81
C THR A 18 -7.08 0.53 -3.12
N GLN A 19 -6.85 0.70 -1.81
CA GLN A 19 -6.02 -0.24 -1.04
C GLN A 19 -6.56 -1.68 -1.11
N GLN A 20 -7.89 -1.85 -1.18
CA GLN A 20 -8.55 -3.14 -1.32
C GLN A 20 -8.22 -3.78 -2.68
N SER A 21 -8.33 -3.01 -3.77
CA SER A 21 -8.03 -3.49 -5.13
C SER A 21 -6.56 -3.88 -5.30
N LEU A 22 -5.64 -3.16 -4.66
CA LEU A 22 -4.22 -3.53 -4.63
C LEU A 22 -4.00 -4.82 -3.82
N ALA A 23 -4.67 -4.94 -2.68
CA ALA A 23 -4.56 -6.11 -1.81
C ALA A 23 -5.03 -7.39 -2.52
N GLU A 24 -6.14 -7.31 -3.27
CA GLU A 24 -6.67 -8.41 -4.08
C GLU A 24 -5.67 -8.87 -5.16
N GLN A 25 -5.03 -7.94 -5.86
CA GLN A 25 -4.03 -8.26 -6.89
C GLN A 25 -2.76 -8.88 -6.32
N LEU A 26 -2.38 -8.48 -5.10
CA LEU A 26 -1.18 -8.99 -4.43
C LEU A 26 -1.46 -10.20 -3.53
N TYR A 27 -2.71 -10.68 -3.48
CA TYR A 27 -3.15 -11.77 -2.62
C TYR A 27 -2.82 -11.53 -1.12
N VAL A 28 -2.98 -10.28 -0.68
CA VAL A 28 -2.80 -9.88 0.72
C VAL A 28 -4.07 -9.23 1.27
N THR A 29 -4.05 -8.85 2.55
CA THR A 29 -5.17 -8.12 3.14
C THR A 29 -5.04 -6.62 2.90
N ARG A 30 -6.17 -5.89 2.89
CA ARG A 30 -6.17 -4.42 2.89
C ARG A 30 -5.34 -3.83 4.04
N GLN A 31 -5.34 -4.50 5.20
CA GLN A 31 -4.57 -4.09 6.37
C GLN A 31 -3.07 -4.18 6.11
N SER A 32 -2.60 -5.19 5.37
CA SER A 32 -1.20 -5.30 4.94
C SER A 32 -0.79 -4.10 4.10
N VAL A 33 -1.61 -3.74 3.10
CA VAL A 33 -1.37 -2.54 2.27
C VAL A 33 -1.38 -1.27 3.10
N SER A 34 -2.34 -1.12 4.01
CA SER A 34 -2.38 0.05 4.91
C SER A 34 -1.13 0.16 5.79
N ARG A 35 -0.59 -0.96 6.30
CA ARG A 35 0.64 -0.96 7.11
C ARG A 35 1.85 -0.53 6.29
N TRP A 36 1.98 -1.03 5.06
CA TRP A 36 3.03 -0.64 4.14
C TRP A 36 2.97 0.86 3.82
N GLU A 37 1.79 1.40 3.53
CA GLU A 37 1.61 2.81 3.19
C GLU A 37 1.80 3.75 4.39
N CYS A 38 1.44 3.32 5.60
CA CYS A 38 1.55 4.14 6.81
C CYS A 38 2.90 3.97 7.56
N GLY A 39 3.80 3.12 7.06
CA GLY A 39 5.10 2.85 7.71
C GLY A 39 4.99 2.11 9.04
N VAL A 40 3.82 1.57 9.39
CA VAL A 40 3.62 0.83 10.65
C VAL A 40 3.91 -0.66 10.41
N SER A 41 5.20 -0.97 10.23
CA SER A 41 5.69 -2.31 10.55
C SER A 41 5.80 -2.37 12.07
N HIS A 42 4.80 -2.96 12.74
CA HIS A 42 5.06 -3.43 14.10
C HIS A 42 6.19 -4.46 13.99
N SER A 43 7.28 -4.18 14.70
CA SER A 43 8.45 -5.04 14.89
C SER A 43 8.08 -6.48 15.16
#